data_AF-A0A0E0KY60-F1
#
_entry.id   AF-A0A0E0KY60-F1
#
_cell.length_a   1.000
_cell.length_b   1.000
_cell.length_c   1.000
_cell.angle_alpha   90.00
_cell.angle_beta   90.00
_cell.angle_gamma   90.00
#
_symmetry.space_group_name_H-M   'P 1'
#
loop_
_entity.id
_entity.type
_entity.pdbx_description
1 polymer ?
#
loop_
_entity_poly.entity_id
_entity_poly.type
_entity_poly.pdbx_seq_one_letter_code
_entity_poly.pdbx_strand_id
1 'polypeptide(L)'
;MRSPRLRRNPPPATAADQFRAGDLVEVLPDDPGYRGAHFAASITASHANPRGYTVAYDDPGCPLGEVVPASQLRPRPPETTRCVVPPAEHAIVDAFKGGAWWVGVALGGGPAADGRVAVCFPETREVVEFDVADVRPHLECVAGEWLSPENMGISKTMPYTKGAQVEVAKLEGNSVVAWFSAAVEKAIWKSSLLVDYNCSKNDGSVLPKEIVDLKHIRPRPPHASAIIFCINDEVEGFQDNGWWLGVITDVHPEFRSTFKAAHSGKEIQLDQKALRLRYDWTHDQWQQVSQNVPTKFAEGSKVEVTSNDDGFHGAWFQGTALKYVNNKILVEYDALKADDEITPLTEAIEVQHVRPCPPDITVTSGFNLLDEVDACWNDGWWVGVISKVIGGDRYMVYFRSSTEETEFGHEQLRLHCDWVGGRWMRASLVCCIFPEF
;
A
#
# COMPACT_ATOMS: atom_id res chain seq x y z
N MET A 1 6.32 43.92 -7.71
CA MET A 1 6.05 43.74 -9.15
C MET A 1 6.23 42.26 -9.48
N ARG A 2 5.14 41.53 -9.74
CA ARG A 2 5.19 40.11 -10.13
C ARG A 2 5.19 40.02 -11.66
N SER A 3 6.17 39.34 -12.24
CA SER A 3 6.26 39.10 -13.68
C SER A 3 5.03 38.33 -14.19
N PRO A 4 4.48 38.65 -15.38
CA PRO A 4 3.35 37.91 -15.93
C PRO A 4 3.84 36.54 -16.38
N ARG A 5 3.21 35.48 -15.88
CA ARG A 5 3.36 34.11 -16.40
C ARG A 5 2.81 34.11 -17.83
N LEU A 6 3.68 33.91 -18.82
CA LEU A 6 3.29 33.58 -20.19
C LEU A 6 2.44 32.30 -20.13
N ARG A 7 1.12 32.43 -20.25
CA ARG A 7 0.27 31.31 -20.65
C ARG A 7 0.73 30.89 -22.05
N ARG A 8 1.42 29.76 -22.15
CA ARG A 8 1.51 29.05 -23.43
C ARG A 8 0.09 28.63 -23.77
N ASN A 9 -0.55 29.35 -24.67
CA ASN A 9 -1.75 28.85 -25.32
C ASN A 9 -1.36 27.55 -26.04
N PRO A 10 -2.16 26.48 -25.95
CA PRO A 10 -1.98 25.33 -26.82
C PRO A 10 -2.07 25.79 -28.28
N PRO A 11 -1.36 25.14 -29.22
CA PRO A 11 -1.47 25.48 -30.63
C PRO A 11 -2.94 25.37 -31.06
N PRO A 12 -3.43 26.27 -31.93
CA PRO A 12 -4.79 26.17 -32.44
C PRO A 12 -4.94 24.82 -33.17
N ALA A 13 -5.95 24.04 -32.80
CA ALA A 13 -6.32 22.82 -33.50
C ALA A 13 -6.52 23.16 -34.98
N THR A 14 -5.71 22.55 -35.84
CA THR A 14 -5.78 22.66 -37.29
C THR A 14 -7.18 22.30 -37.78
N ALA A 15 -7.65 22.93 -38.86
CA ALA A 15 -8.97 22.71 -39.45
C ALA A 15 -9.25 21.26 -39.92
N ALA A 16 -8.26 20.36 -39.81
CA ALA A 16 -8.37 18.94 -40.12
C ALA A 16 -9.09 18.11 -39.03
N ASP A 17 -9.21 18.61 -37.79
CA ASP A 17 -9.78 17.87 -36.64
C ASP A 17 -11.27 18.19 -36.39
N GLN A 18 -12.05 18.45 -37.45
CA GLN A 18 -13.48 18.76 -37.32
C GLN A 18 -14.34 17.63 -37.88
N PHE A 19 -14.99 16.89 -36.97
CA PHE A 19 -16.02 15.93 -37.34
C PHE A 19 -17.28 16.64 -37.86
N ARG A 20 -17.96 15.99 -38.80
CA ARG A 20 -19.23 16.41 -39.41
C ARG A 20 -20.36 15.51 -38.94
N ALA A 21 -21.59 16.01 -39.05
CA ALA A 21 -22.77 15.18 -38.81
C ALA A 21 -22.78 13.98 -39.78
N GLY A 22 -22.97 12.78 -39.23
CA GLY A 22 -22.88 11.50 -39.93
C GLY A 22 -21.52 10.80 -39.81
N ASP A 23 -20.47 11.47 -39.32
CA ASP A 23 -19.16 10.83 -39.14
C ASP A 23 -19.23 9.75 -38.06
N LEU A 24 -18.64 8.59 -38.36
CA LEU A 24 -18.50 7.48 -37.42
C LEU A 24 -17.27 7.69 -36.53
N VAL A 25 -17.49 7.66 -35.23
CA VAL A 25 -16.49 7.95 -34.21
C VAL A 25 -16.50 6.90 -33.11
N GLU A 26 -15.49 6.95 -32.27
CA GLU A 26 -15.48 6.30 -30.97
C GLU A 26 -15.31 7.36 -29.88
N VAL A 27 -16.15 7.27 -28.84
CA VAL A 27 -16.10 8.11 -27.65
C VAL A 27 -15.22 7.44 -26.59
N LEU A 28 -14.28 8.21 -26.04
CA LEU A 28 -13.38 7.83 -24.97
C LEU A 28 -13.80 8.57 -23.70
N PRO A 29 -14.49 7.91 -22.75
CA PRO A 29 -14.94 8.58 -21.54
C PRO A 29 -13.77 8.97 -20.63
N ASP A 30 -13.92 10.12 -19.97
CA ASP A 30 -13.00 10.55 -18.90
C ASP A 30 -13.35 9.95 -17.53
N ASP A 31 -14.53 9.30 -17.42
CA ASP A 31 -14.98 8.65 -16.18
C ASP A 31 -13.97 7.55 -15.78
N PRO A 32 -13.45 7.56 -14.53
CA PRO A 32 -12.53 6.55 -14.04
C PRO A 32 -13.00 5.10 -14.22
N GLY A 33 -14.32 4.84 -14.13
CA GLY A 33 -14.89 3.49 -14.29
C GLY A 33 -14.92 3.00 -15.74
N TYR A 34 -14.79 3.91 -16.71
CA TYR A 34 -14.79 3.60 -18.15
C TYR A 34 -13.49 4.04 -18.84
N ARG A 35 -12.44 4.34 -18.06
CA ARG A 35 -11.14 4.72 -18.58
C ARG A 35 -10.59 3.58 -19.44
N GLY A 36 -10.31 3.86 -20.70
CA GLY A 36 -9.83 2.86 -21.67
C GLY A 36 -10.93 2.17 -22.49
N ALA A 37 -12.20 2.51 -22.25
CA ALA A 37 -13.33 2.08 -23.08
C ALA A 37 -13.45 2.95 -24.34
N HIS A 38 -13.80 2.32 -25.45
CA HIS A 38 -14.07 3.00 -26.71
C HIS A 38 -15.50 2.66 -27.18
N PHE A 39 -16.42 3.62 -27.01
CA PHE A 39 -17.83 3.46 -27.36
C PHE A 39 -18.07 3.87 -28.79
N ALA A 40 -18.60 2.96 -29.61
CA ALA A 40 -18.94 3.27 -30.99
C ALA A 40 -20.12 4.25 -31.05
N ALA A 41 -19.97 5.33 -31.80
CA ALA A 41 -21.01 6.34 -31.97
C ALA A 41 -20.96 6.99 -33.35
N SER A 42 -21.96 7.83 -33.62
CA SER A 42 -22.03 8.72 -34.78
C SER A 42 -22.29 10.15 -34.33
N ILE A 43 -21.74 11.11 -35.06
CA ILE A 43 -21.92 12.54 -34.76
C ILE A 43 -23.27 12.99 -35.31
N THR A 44 -24.11 13.59 -34.47
CA THR A 44 -25.43 14.11 -34.88
C THR A 44 -25.43 15.63 -35.02
N ALA A 45 -24.65 16.35 -34.20
CA ALA A 45 -24.51 17.80 -34.26
C ALA A 45 -23.17 18.28 -33.73
N SER A 46 -22.70 19.44 -34.21
CA SER A 46 -21.51 20.13 -33.71
C SER A 46 -21.90 21.43 -33.01
N HIS A 47 -21.31 21.70 -31.86
CA HIS A 47 -21.53 22.90 -31.06
C HIS A 47 -20.25 23.73 -31.00
N ALA A 48 -20.37 25.04 -31.18
CA ALA A 48 -19.21 25.93 -31.20
C ALA A 48 -18.83 26.50 -29.81
N ASN A 49 -19.74 26.49 -28.83
CA ASN A 49 -19.51 27.12 -27.53
C ASN A 49 -20.34 26.52 -26.37
N PRO A 50 -19.74 25.75 -25.43
CA PRO A 50 -18.38 25.21 -25.52
C PRO A 50 -18.24 24.29 -26.74
N ARG A 51 -17.04 24.19 -27.31
CA ARG A 51 -16.79 23.36 -28.50
C ARG A 51 -16.98 21.89 -28.14
N GLY A 52 -17.98 21.23 -28.74
CA GLY A 52 -18.32 19.84 -28.47
C GLY A 52 -19.21 19.25 -29.56
N TYR A 53 -19.51 17.97 -29.46
CA TYR A 53 -20.30 17.23 -30.44
C TYR A 53 -21.38 16.44 -29.74
N THR A 54 -22.60 16.48 -30.28
CA THR A 54 -23.65 15.55 -29.87
C THR A 54 -23.41 14.23 -30.58
N VAL A 55 -23.35 13.15 -29.80
CA VAL A 55 -23.14 11.79 -30.31
C VAL A 55 -24.39 10.93 -30.11
N ALA A 56 -24.62 10.02 -31.04
CA ALA A 56 -25.57 8.92 -30.90
C ALA A 56 -24.78 7.61 -30.86
N TYR A 57 -24.84 6.91 -29.73
CA TYR A 57 -24.16 5.62 -29.54
C TYR A 57 -24.82 4.52 -30.36
N ASP A 58 -24.01 3.57 -30.83
CA ASP A 58 -24.49 2.41 -31.58
C ASP A 58 -25.26 1.43 -30.66
N ASP A 59 -24.92 1.37 -29.37
CA ASP A 59 -25.62 0.57 -28.36
C ASP A 59 -26.80 1.34 -27.74
N PRO A 60 -28.06 0.86 -27.89
CA PRO A 60 -29.24 1.50 -27.32
C PRO A 60 -29.31 1.50 -25.79
N GLY A 61 -28.45 0.74 -25.09
CA GLY A 61 -28.33 0.76 -23.63
C GLY A 61 -27.58 1.98 -23.06
N CYS A 62 -26.86 2.72 -23.91
CA CYS A 62 -26.17 3.95 -23.52
C CYS A 62 -27.13 5.16 -23.56
N PRO A 63 -26.93 6.20 -22.73
CA PRO A 63 -27.78 7.40 -22.76
C PRO A 63 -27.78 8.03 -24.17
N LEU A 64 -28.98 8.17 -24.74
CA LEU A 64 -29.17 8.80 -26.05
C LEU A 64 -28.80 10.28 -25.99
N GLY A 65 -27.76 10.68 -26.72
CA GLY A 65 -27.46 12.08 -26.99
C GLY A 65 -26.71 12.80 -25.87
N GLU A 66 -25.41 12.53 -25.75
CA GLU A 66 -24.51 13.30 -24.88
C GLU A 66 -23.70 14.31 -25.72
N VAL A 67 -23.39 15.48 -25.12
CA VAL A 67 -22.46 16.45 -25.71
C VAL A 67 -21.06 16.16 -25.18
N VAL A 68 -20.17 15.69 -26.04
CA VAL A 68 -18.79 15.32 -25.70
C VAL A 68 -17.78 16.30 -26.29
N PRO A 69 -16.69 16.64 -25.59
CA PRO A 69 -15.63 17.48 -26.13
C PRO A 69 -14.86 16.75 -27.24
N ALA A 70 -14.27 17.51 -28.17
CA ALA A 70 -13.47 16.95 -29.27
C ALA A 70 -12.30 16.06 -28.78
N SER A 71 -11.77 16.33 -27.58
CA SER A 71 -10.67 15.57 -26.97
C SER A 71 -11.06 14.14 -26.58
N GLN A 72 -12.36 13.85 -26.44
CA GLN A 72 -12.87 12.52 -26.12
C GLN A 72 -13.29 11.75 -27.37
N LEU A 73 -13.04 12.29 -28.57
CA LEU A 73 -13.45 11.67 -29.82
C LEU A 73 -12.23 11.27 -30.64
N ARG A 74 -12.33 10.08 -31.24
CA ARG A 74 -11.47 9.67 -32.35
C ARG A 74 -12.34 9.16 -33.51
N PRO A 75 -11.85 9.22 -34.76
CA PRO A 75 -12.51 8.51 -35.86
C PRO A 75 -12.68 7.03 -35.52
N ARG A 76 -13.63 6.33 -36.16
CA ARG A 76 -13.72 4.88 -36.03
C ARG A 76 -12.53 4.20 -36.76
N PRO A 77 -11.92 3.15 -36.20
CA PRO A 77 -10.91 2.38 -36.91
C PRO A 77 -11.44 1.82 -38.24
N PRO A 78 -10.59 1.59 -39.26
CA PRO A 78 -11.02 1.06 -40.54
C PRO A 78 -11.77 -0.28 -40.41
N GLU A 79 -12.81 -0.51 -41.21
CA GLU A 79 -13.63 -1.75 -41.11
C GLU A 79 -12.90 -3.03 -41.54
N THR A 80 -11.82 -2.90 -42.32
CA THR A 80 -10.96 -4.01 -42.76
C THR A 80 -10.20 -4.69 -41.62
N THR A 81 -10.39 -4.25 -40.38
CA THR A 81 -9.65 -4.70 -39.20
C THR A 81 -10.35 -5.84 -38.44
N ARG A 82 -11.46 -6.42 -38.94
CA ARG A 82 -12.06 -7.60 -38.27
C ARG A 82 -11.16 -8.83 -38.42
N CYS A 83 -10.88 -9.51 -37.30
CA CYS A 83 -10.11 -10.75 -37.33
C CYS A 83 -10.90 -11.85 -38.04
N VAL A 84 -10.33 -12.41 -39.11
CA VAL A 84 -10.85 -13.65 -39.75
C VAL A 84 -10.11 -14.88 -39.21
N VAL A 85 -8.96 -14.65 -38.57
CA VAL A 85 -8.07 -15.65 -37.99
C VAL A 85 -7.78 -15.23 -36.55
N PRO A 86 -7.62 -16.17 -35.61
CA PRO A 86 -7.24 -15.84 -34.24
C PRO A 86 -5.96 -14.97 -34.21
N PRO A 87 -5.92 -13.93 -33.37
CA PRO A 87 -4.74 -13.08 -33.23
C PRO A 87 -3.56 -13.91 -32.68
N ALA A 88 -2.35 -13.50 -33.04
CA ALA A 88 -1.13 -14.11 -32.52
C ALA A 88 -1.05 -13.96 -30.98
N GLU A 89 -0.38 -14.91 -30.33
CA GLU A 89 -0.10 -14.84 -28.90
C GLU A 89 0.67 -13.54 -28.56
N HIS A 90 0.22 -12.86 -27.51
CA HIS A 90 0.69 -11.55 -27.07
C HIS A 90 0.43 -10.38 -28.03
N ALA A 91 -0.43 -10.54 -29.04
CA ALA A 91 -0.87 -9.43 -29.89
C ALA A 91 -1.81 -8.49 -29.12
N ILE A 92 -1.75 -7.19 -29.41
CA ILE A 92 -2.63 -6.19 -28.81
C ILE A 92 -3.92 -6.14 -29.61
N VAL A 93 -5.03 -6.25 -28.90
CA VAL A 93 -6.36 -6.31 -29.51
C VAL A 93 -7.30 -5.34 -28.80
N ASP A 94 -8.32 -4.90 -29.50
CA ASP A 94 -9.54 -4.38 -28.89
C ASP A 94 -10.56 -5.52 -28.81
N ALA A 95 -11.08 -5.80 -27.63
CA ALA A 95 -12.14 -6.79 -27.40
C ALA A 95 -13.45 -6.10 -27.01
N PHE A 96 -14.56 -6.51 -27.61
CA PHE A 96 -15.87 -5.92 -27.37
C PHE A 96 -16.55 -6.55 -26.13
N LYS A 97 -16.74 -5.76 -25.07
CA LYS A 97 -17.35 -6.20 -23.80
C LYS A 97 -18.22 -5.07 -23.24
N GLY A 98 -19.50 -5.37 -22.96
CA GLY A 98 -20.40 -4.42 -22.30
C GLY A 98 -20.64 -3.12 -23.08
N GLY A 99 -20.80 -3.20 -24.41
CA GLY A 99 -21.11 -2.05 -25.27
C GLY A 99 -19.91 -1.22 -25.72
N ALA A 100 -18.70 -1.56 -25.28
CA ALA A 100 -17.47 -0.85 -25.63
C ALA A 100 -16.34 -1.79 -26.07
N TRP A 101 -15.39 -1.22 -26.81
CA TRP A 101 -14.13 -1.85 -27.16
C TRP A 101 -13.07 -1.54 -26.09
N TRP A 102 -12.37 -2.57 -25.63
CA TRP A 102 -11.38 -2.49 -24.56
C TRP A 102 -10.04 -3.03 -25.03
N VAL A 103 -8.95 -2.31 -24.74
CA VAL A 103 -7.61 -2.74 -25.09
C VAL A 103 -7.19 -3.92 -24.21
N GLY A 104 -6.76 -5.01 -24.83
CA GLY A 104 -6.29 -6.22 -24.16
C GLY A 104 -5.15 -6.88 -24.92
N VAL A 105 -4.69 -8.00 -24.37
CA VAL A 105 -3.61 -8.81 -24.95
C VAL A 105 -4.13 -10.22 -25.19
N ALA A 106 -4.01 -10.69 -26.44
CA ALA A 106 -4.38 -12.05 -26.79
C ALA A 106 -3.42 -13.06 -26.16
N LEU A 107 -3.95 -14.14 -25.56
CA LEU A 107 -3.14 -15.24 -25.00
C LEU A 107 -2.85 -16.36 -26.01
N GLY A 108 -3.20 -16.14 -27.29
CA GLY A 108 -3.12 -17.14 -28.34
C GLY A 108 -4.30 -18.13 -28.28
N GLY A 109 -4.71 -18.61 -29.45
CA GLY A 109 -5.67 -19.71 -29.55
C GLY A 109 -4.92 -21.04 -29.48
N GLY A 110 -5.30 -21.92 -28.55
CA GLY A 110 -4.94 -23.33 -28.68
C GLY A 110 -5.48 -23.88 -30.01
N PRO A 111 -4.94 -25.00 -30.54
CA PRO A 111 -5.51 -25.66 -31.71
C PRO A 111 -6.83 -26.32 -31.30
N ALA A 112 -7.91 -25.54 -31.25
CA ALA A 112 -9.26 -26.03 -31.07
C ALA A 112 -10.19 -25.29 -32.03
N ALA A 113 -10.99 -26.08 -32.74
CA ALA A 113 -11.79 -25.74 -33.91
C ALA A 113 -13.01 -24.80 -33.64
N ASP A 114 -13.00 -23.96 -32.59
CA ASP A 114 -14.20 -23.29 -32.09
C ASP A 114 -14.32 -21.79 -32.40
N GLY A 115 -13.28 -21.14 -32.93
CA GLY A 115 -13.32 -19.72 -33.30
C GLY A 115 -13.30 -18.74 -32.11
N ARG A 116 -12.83 -19.16 -30.94
CA ARG A 116 -12.68 -18.30 -29.76
C ARG A 116 -11.25 -17.87 -29.50
N VAL A 117 -11.11 -16.77 -28.76
CA VAL A 117 -9.82 -16.23 -28.32
C VAL A 117 -9.89 -15.76 -26.87
N ALA A 118 -8.90 -16.15 -26.07
CA ALA A 118 -8.72 -15.62 -24.72
C ALA A 118 -7.96 -14.28 -24.78
N VAL A 119 -8.53 -13.26 -24.15
CA VAL A 119 -7.94 -11.92 -24.04
C VAL A 119 -7.73 -11.61 -22.56
N CYS A 120 -6.49 -11.24 -22.21
CA CYS A 120 -6.11 -10.73 -20.91
C CYS A 120 -6.23 -9.21 -20.90
N PHE A 121 -6.81 -8.65 -19.84
CA PHE A 121 -6.83 -7.22 -19.56
C PHE A 121 -5.76 -6.90 -18.51
N PRO A 122 -4.56 -6.41 -18.88
CA PRO A 122 -3.41 -6.32 -17.96
C PRO A 122 -3.66 -5.46 -16.71
N GLU A 123 -4.57 -4.49 -16.84
CA GLU A 123 -4.93 -3.57 -15.78
C GLU A 123 -5.76 -4.22 -14.66
N THR A 124 -6.72 -5.08 -15.02
CA THR A 124 -7.60 -5.80 -14.08
C THR A 124 -7.15 -7.23 -13.84
N ARG A 125 -6.25 -7.74 -14.69
CA ARG A 125 -5.78 -9.12 -14.78
C ARG A 125 -6.88 -10.15 -15.04
N GLU A 126 -8.03 -9.69 -15.51
CA GLU A 126 -9.09 -10.57 -15.98
C GLU A 126 -8.69 -11.23 -17.28
N VAL A 127 -8.99 -12.53 -17.41
CA VAL A 127 -8.90 -13.26 -18.67
C VAL A 127 -10.31 -13.66 -19.07
N VAL A 128 -10.71 -13.27 -20.28
CA VAL A 128 -12.06 -13.53 -20.79
C VAL A 128 -11.95 -14.14 -22.19
N GLU A 129 -12.80 -15.11 -22.47
CA GLU A 129 -12.94 -15.69 -23.82
C GLU A 129 -13.95 -14.90 -24.64
N PHE A 130 -13.56 -14.57 -25.87
CA PHE A 130 -14.38 -13.85 -26.84
C PHE A 130 -14.54 -14.66 -28.12
N ASP A 131 -15.63 -14.43 -28.85
CA ASP A 131 -15.72 -14.81 -30.24
C ASP A 131 -14.70 -13.98 -31.05
N VAL A 132 -14.05 -14.58 -32.05
CA VAL A 132 -13.11 -13.87 -32.93
C VAL A 132 -13.77 -12.66 -33.63
N ALA A 133 -15.08 -12.68 -33.87
CA ALA A 133 -15.82 -11.55 -34.43
C ALA A 133 -15.90 -10.33 -33.49
N ASP A 134 -15.81 -10.56 -32.18
CA ASP A 134 -15.83 -9.53 -31.12
C ASP A 134 -14.42 -9.05 -30.76
N VAL A 135 -13.41 -9.41 -31.55
CA VAL A 135 -12.02 -9.00 -31.37
C VAL A 135 -11.47 -8.42 -32.66
N ARG A 136 -10.73 -7.31 -32.53
CA ARG A 136 -10.00 -6.69 -33.64
C ARG A 136 -8.58 -6.32 -33.21
N PRO A 137 -7.60 -6.23 -34.13
CA PRO A 137 -6.29 -5.67 -33.85
C PRO A 137 -6.43 -4.25 -33.28
N HIS A 138 -5.66 -3.95 -32.24
CA HIS A 138 -5.62 -2.61 -31.68
C HIS A 138 -4.94 -1.65 -32.67
N LEU A 139 -5.54 -0.48 -32.86
CA LEU A 139 -4.98 0.62 -33.64
C LEU A 139 -5.07 1.91 -32.83
N GLU A 140 -4.04 2.74 -32.93
CA GLU A 140 -4.01 4.07 -32.32
C GLU A 140 -4.05 5.14 -33.40
N CYS A 141 -4.91 6.15 -33.19
CA CYS A 141 -5.03 7.29 -34.08
C CYS A 141 -4.08 8.39 -33.62
N VAL A 142 -3.02 8.65 -34.38
CA VAL A 142 -2.02 9.68 -34.10
C VAL A 142 -2.06 10.70 -35.23
N ALA A 143 -2.41 11.95 -34.92
CA ALA A 143 -2.53 13.03 -35.90
C ALA A 143 -3.44 12.69 -37.12
N GLY A 144 -4.48 11.90 -36.89
CA GLY A 144 -5.43 11.47 -37.93
C GLY A 144 -5.04 10.21 -38.71
N GLU A 145 -3.87 9.63 -38.43
CA GLU A 145 -3.41 8.39 -39.05
C GLU A 145 -3.51 7.21 -38.08
N TRP A 146 -3.95 6.05 -38.60
CA TRP A 146 -4.03 4.81 -37.82
C TRP A 146 -2.72 4.05 -37.86
N LEU A 147 -2.15 3.79 -36.69
CA LEU A 147 -0.91 3.05 -36.54
C LEU A 147 -1.15 1.77 -35.74
N SER A 148 -0.48 0.69 -36.15
CA SER A 148 -0.39 -0.52 -35.34
C SER A 148 0.63 -0.34 -34.21
N PRO A 149 0.45 -1.06 -33.08
CA PRO A 149 1.42 -1.09 -31.98
C PRO A 149 2.87 -1.28 -32.41
N GLU A 150 3.10 -2.19 -33.35
CA GLU A 150 4.43 -2.54 -33.87
C GLU A 150 5.15 -1.35 -34.50
N ASN A 151 4.40 -0.43 -35.12
CA ASN A 151 4.93 0.74 -35.81
C ASN A 151 5.16 1.95 -34.89
N MET A 152 4.75 1.87 -33.62
CA MET A 152 4.86 3.00 -32.67
C MET A 152 6.15 3.04 -31.86
N GLY A 153 7.05 2.06 -32.01
CA GLY A 153 8.36 2.11 -31.36
C GLY A 153 8.31 2.09 -29.82
N ILE A 154 7.32 1.38 -29.26
CA ILE A 154 7.01 1.24 -27.82
C ILE A 154 8.24 0.95 -26.96
N SER A 155 9.21 0.21 -27.50
CA SER A 155 10.45 -0.14 -26.80
C SER A 155 11.24 1.07 -26.27
N LYS A 156 11.02 2.28 -26.77
CA LYS A 156 11.73 3.49 -26.32
C LYS A 156 11.17 4.08 -25.02
N THR A 157 9.94 3.78 -24.64
CA THR A 157 9.28 4.35 -23.46
C THR A 157 9.15 3.37 -22.29
N MET A 158 9.47 2.09 -22.52
CA MET A 158 9.34 1.05 -21.50
C MET A 158 10.48 1.12 -20.47
N PRO A 159 10.20 1.25 -19.16
CA PRO A 159 11.25 1.40 -18.14
C PRO A 159 11.97 0.09 -17.82
N TYR A 160 11.39 -1.06 -18.15
CA TYR A 160 11.96 -2.38 -17.87
C TYR A 160 12.42 -3.10 -19.14
N THR A 161 13.57 -3.75 -19.03
CA THR A 161 14.16 -4.59 -20.09
C THR A 161 13.97 -6.06 -19.76
N LYS A 162 14.10 -6.93 -20.79
CA LYS A 162 14.08 -8.38 -20.59
C LYS A 162 15.15 -8.80 -19.58
N GLY A 163 14.76 -9.60 -18.60
CA GLY A 163 15.57 -10.09 -17.48
C GLY A 163 15.54 -9.20 -16.24
N ALA A 164 14.98 -7.99 -16.32
CA ALA A 164 14.87 -7.10 -15.16
C ALA A 164 14.09 -7.78 -14.03
N GLN A 165 14.67 -7.73 -12.82
CA GLN A 165 14.04 -8.29 -11.62
C GLN A 165 13.04 -7.29 -11.05
N VAL A 166 11.81 -7.75 -10.87
CA VAL A 166 10.70 -6.94 -10.39
C VAL A 166 9.91 -7.70 -9.33
N GLU A 167 9.01 -7.00 -8.66
CA GLU A 167 8.01 -7.62 -7.81
C GLU A 167 6.62 -7.26 -8.33
N VAL A 168 5.76 -8.28 -8.40
CA VAL A 168 4.38 -8.16 -8.91
C VAL A 168 3.42 -8.19 -7.74
N ALA A 169 2.51 -7.22 -7.69
CA ALA A 169 1.52 -7.13 -6.63
C ALA A 169 0.58 -8.34 -6.66
N LYS A 170 0.22 -8.85 -5.50
CA LYS A 170 -0.97 -9.68 -5.30
C LYS A 170 -2.06 -8.80 -4.72
N LEU A 171 -3.25 -8.86 -5.33
CA LEU A 171 -4.40 -8.07 -4.94
C LEU A 171 -5.45 -8.94 -4.25
N GLU A 172 -6.08 -8.39 -3.23
CA GLU A 172 -7.37 -8.86 -2.71
C GLU A 172 -8.37 -7.71 -2.82
N GLY A 173 -9.38 -7.88 -3.69
CA GLY A 173 -10.16 -6.75 -4.18
C GLY A 173 -9.24 -5.74 -4.89
N ASN A 174 -9.23 -4.49 -4.44
CA ASN A 174 -8.40 -3.42 -5.00
C ASN A 174 -7.16 -3.10 -4.15
N SER A 175 -6.91 -3.88 -3.08
CA SER A 175 -5.81 -3.63 -2.15
C SER A 175 -4.65 -4.57 -2.43
N VAL A 176 -3.43 -4.02 -2.46
CA VAL A 176 -2.21 -4.82 -2.50
C VAL A 176 -2.01 -5.49 -1.14
N VAL A 177 -1.86 -6.80 -1.12
CA VAL A 177 -1.65 -7.58 0.11
C VAL A 177 -0.26 -8.22 0.19
N ALA A 178 0.38 -8.43 -0.97
CA ALA A 178 1.72 -9.01 -1.05
C ALA A 178 2.40 -8.68 -2.38
N TRP A 179 3.70 -8.99 -2.46
CA TRP A 179 4.54 -8.77 -3.62
C TRP A 179 5.37 -10.03 -3.93
N PHE A 180 5.28 -10.52 -5.16
CA PHE A 180 5.94 -11.76 -5.59
C PHE A 180 7.08 -11.44 -6.55
N SER A 181 8.26 -12.03 -6.31
CA SER A 181 9.42 -11.84 -7.19
C SER A 181 9.14 -12.41 -8.58
N ALA A 182 9.48 -11.65 -9.62
CA ALA A 182 9.40 -12.08 -11.00
C ALA A 182 10.52 -11.45 -11.85
N ALA A 183 10.74 -11.99 -13.04
CA ALA A 183 11.60 -11.44 -14.06
C ALA A 183 10.78 -10.96 -15.26
N VAL A 184 11.11 -9.80 -15.82
CA VAL A 184 10.47 -9.31 -17.04
C VAL A 184 10.91 -10.17 -18.22
N GLU A 185 9.98 -10.81 -18.91
CA GLU A 185 10.29 -11.62 -20.08
C GLU A 185 10.20 -10.80 -21.37
N LYS A 186 9.12 -10.02 -21.51
CA LYS A 186 8.81 -9.27 -22.73
C LYS A 186 7.98 -8.03 -22.43
N ALA A 187 8.33 -6.92 -23.07
CA ALA A 187 7.47 -5.75 -23.17
C ALA A 187 6.43 -5.97 -24.26
N ILE A 188 5.14 -5.83 -23.91
CA ILE A 188 4.03 -6.13 -24.81
C ILE A 188 3.46 -4.84 -25.42
N TRP A 189 3.01 -3.92 -24.58
CA TRP A 189 2.40 -2.65 -24.97
C TRP A 189 2.72 -1.59 -23.94
N LYS A 190 2.59 -0.29 -24.25
CA LYS A 190 2.89 0.91 -23.42
C LYS A 190 3.15 0.68 -21.92
N SER A 191 2.22 0.04 -21.21
CA SER A 191 2.30 -0.30 -19.79
C SER A 191 2.13 -1.79 -19.47
N SER A 192 2.10 -2.70 -20.44
CA SER A 192 1.87 -4.13 -20.26
C SER A 192 3.16 -4.94 -20.45
N LEU A 193 3.47 -5.79 -19.47
CA LEU A 193 4.64 -6.66 -19.45
C LEU A 193 4.21 -8.12 -19.29
N LEU A 194 4.95 -9.02 -19.95
CA LEU A 194 4.94 -10.45 -19.62
C LEU A 194 6.03 -10.69 -18.56
N VAL A 195 5.64 -11.24 -17.43
CA VAL A 195 6.54 -11.55 -16.32
C VAL A 195 6.58 -13.05 -16.05
N ASP A 196 7.74 -13.52 -15.61
CA ASP A 196 8.01 -14.91 -15.24
C ASP A 196 8.38 -14.99 -13.76
N TYR A 197 7.56 -15.69 -12.97
CA TYR A 197 7.78 -15.87 -11.52
C TYR A 197 8.86 -16.91 -11.17
N ASN A 198 9.47 -17.60 -12.14
CA ASN A 198 10.45 -18.68 -11.88
C ASN A 198 11.85 -18.19 -11.50
N CYS A 199 12.00 -16.98 -10.96
CA CYS A 199 13.26 -16.55 -10.34
C CYS A 199 13.51 -17.37 -9.06
N SER A 200 14.16 -18.53 -9.23
CA SER A 200 14.68 -19.47 -8.23
C SER A 200 13.66 -20.05 -7.25
N LYS A 201 12.99 -21.14 -7.63
CA LYS A 201 12.25 -22.01 -6.70
C LYS A 201 13.12 -23.19 -6.24
N ASN A 202 13.02 -23.53 -4.95
CA ASN A 202 13.60 -24.77 -4.39
C ASN A 202 12.68 -26.00 -4.52
N ASP A 203 11.42 -25.83 -4.95
CA ASP A 203 10.36 -26.86 -4.88
C ASP A 203 9.86 -27.37 -6.26
N GLY A 204 10.45 -26.92 -7.37
CA GLY A 204 10.17 -27.49 -8.70
C GLY A 204 8.76 -27.28 -9.29
N SER A 205 7.80 -26.70 -8.56
CA SER A 205 6.51 -26.26 -9.12
C SER A 205 6.70 -25.01 -9.99
N VAL A 206 6.24 -24.97 -11.24
CA VAL A 206 6.38 -23.80 -12.13
C VAL A 206 5.23 -22.83 -11.86
N LEU A 207 5.51 -21.58 -11.45
CA LEU A 207 4.47 -20.55 -11.50
C LEU A 207 4.31 -20.12 -12.97
N PRO A 208 3.07 -19.89 -13.44
CA PRO A 208 2.84 -19.52 -14.82
C PRO A 208 3.40 -18.13 -15.13
N LYS A 209 3.64 -17.86 -16.41
CA LYS A 209 3.88 -16.49 -16.88
C LYS A 209 2.59 -15.69 -16.76
N GLU A 210 2.70 -14.40 -16.46
CA GLU A 210 1.54 -13.52 -16.29
C GLU A 210 1.72 -12.24 -17.10
N ILE A 211 0.63 -11.73 -17.67
CA ILE A 211 0.61 -10.42 -18.32
C ILE A 211 0.04 -9.42 -17.31
N VAL A 212 0.83 -8.39 -17.00
CA VAL A 212 0.50 -7.44 -15.95
C VAL A 212 0.80 -6.01 -16.41
N ASP A 213 -0.01 -5.07 -15.91
CA ASP A 213 0.23 -3.64 -16.09
C ASP A 213 1.36 -3.13 -15.16
N LEU A 214 2.09 -2.10 -15.60
CA LEU A 214 3.16 -1.44 -14.84
C LEU A 214 2.69 -0.94 -13.47
N LYS A 215 1.42 -0.55 -13.32
CA LYS A 215 0.88 -0.11 -12.02
C LYS A 215 0.94 -1.20 -10.94
N HIS A 216 1.00 -2.46 -11.37
CA HIS A 216 1.08 -3.64 -10.52
C HIS A 216 2.51 -4.14 -10.32
N ILE A 217 3.49 -3.46 -10.88
CA ILE A 217 4.90 -3.82 -10.85
C ILE A 217 5.67 -2.76 -10.07
N ARG A 218 6.57 -3.21 -9.21
CA ARG A 218 7.61 -2.36 -8.62
C ARG A 218 9.00 -2.98 -8.84
N PRO A 219 10.07 -2.18 -8.85
CA PRO A 219 11.42 -2.72 -8.79
C PRO A 219 11.65 -3.44 -7.45
N ARG A 220 12.82 -4.04 -7.25
CA ARG A 220 13.16 -4.58 -5.93
C ARG A 220 13.40 -3.45 -4.92
N PRO A 221 12.79 -3.50 -3.72
CA PRO A 221 13.05 -2.52 -2.68
C PRO A 221 14.53 -2.42 -2.31
N PRO A 222 14.99 -1.24 -1.84
CA PRO A 222 16.32 -1.10 -1.27
C PRO A 222 16.51 -2.09 -0.12
N HIS A 223 17.62 -2.82 -0.14
CA HIS A 223 17.98 -3.69 0.97
C HIS A 223 18.78 -2.84 1.97
N ALA A 224 18.15 -2.45 3.09
CA ALA A 224 18.90 -1.86 4.20
C ALA A 224 19.71 -2.95 4.90
N SER A 225 20.99 -2.70 5.14
CA SER A 225 21.84 -3.61 5.91
C SER A 225 21.61 -3.36 7.40
N ALA A 226 21.30 -4.42 8.15
CA ALA A 226 21.07 -4.44 9.60
C ALA A 226 19.91 -3.53 10.07
N ILE A 227 18.67 -3.98 9.85
CA ILE A 227 17.48 -3.37 10.45
C ILE A 227 17.14 -4.12 11.73
N ILE A 228 17.03 -3.39 12.84
CA ILE A 228 16.38 -3.88 14.05
C ILE A 228 14.91 -3.50 13.95
N PHE A 229 14.03 -4.50 13.97
CA PHE A 229 12.58 -4.30 13.95
C PHE A 229 12.04 -4.07 15.37
N CYS A 230 11.08 -3.17 15.48
CA CYS A 230 10.39 -2.86 16.74
C CYS A 230 8.92 -3.25 16.67
N ILE A 231 8.28 -3.39 17.83
CA ILE A 231 6.85 -3.61 17.92
C ILE A 231 6.13 -2.42 17.24
N ASN A 232 5.11 -2.72 16.44
CA ASN A 232 4.34 -1.83 15.58
C ASN A 232 5.07 -1.29 14.33
N ASP A 233 6.26 -1.79 14.00
CA ASP A 233 6.84 -1.49 12.69
C ASP A 233 5.97 -2.10 11.57
N GLU A 234 5.63 -1.27 10.57
CA GLU A 234 5.05 -1.75 9.32
C GLU A 234 6.14 -2.39 8.46
N VAL A 235 5.96 -3.68 8.18
CA VAL A 235 6.98 -4.50 7.53
C VAL A 235 6.38 -5.36 6.43
N GLU A 236 7.27 -5.90 5.61
CA GLU A 236 6.97 -6.97 4.69
C GLU A 236 7.62 -8.26 5.20
N GLY A 237 6.79 -9.27 5.49
CA GLY A 237 7.22 -10.60 5.92
C GLY A 237 7.25 -11.59 4.77
N PHE A 238 8.36 -12.30 4.59
CA PHE A 238 8.53 -13.29 3.55
C PHE A 238 7.91 -14.64 3.95
N GLN A 239 6.90 -15.07 3.21
CA GLN A 239 6.24 -16.37 3.36
C GLN A 239 5.68 -16.82 2.00
N ASP A 240 5.63 -18.13 1.76
CA ASP A 240 5.05 -18.71 0.53
C ASP A 240 5.60 -18.10 -0.79
N ASN A 241 6.90 -17.81 -0.83
CA ASN A 241 7.59 -17.14 -1.95
C ASN A 241 7.15 -15.70 -2.26
N GLY A 242 6.41 -15.06 -1.36
CA GLY A 242 5.99 -13.66 -1.47
C GLY A 242 6.36 -12.83 -0.25
N TRP A 243 6.41 -11.51 -0.44
CA TRP A 243 6.57 -10.52 0.62
C TRP A 243 5.20 -9.96 0.99
N TRP A 244 4.71 -10.29 2.18
CA TRP A 244 3.35 -9.97 2.62
C TRP A 244 3.35 -8.77 3.56
N LEU A 245 2.37 -7.90 3.40
CA LEU A 245 2.22 -6.73 4.28
C LEU A 245 1.74 -7.15 5.67
N GLY A 246 2.27 -6.50 6.69
CA GLY A 246 1.83 -6.69 8.06
C GLY A 246 2.59 -5.81 9.06
N VAL A 247 2.43 -6.14 10.33
CA VAL A 247 3.00 -5.40 11.45
C VAL A 247 3.73 -6.35 12.40
N ILE A 248 4.79 -5.88 13.03
CA ILE A 248 5.42 -6.62 14.12
C ILE A 248 4.59 -6.44 15.39
N THR A 249 4.15 -7.53 16.01
CA THR A 249 3.37 -7.50 17.26
C THR A 249 4.18 -7.90 18.48
N ASP A 250 5.30 -8.60 18.29
CA ASP A 250 6.23 -8.95 19.36
C ASP A 250 7.65 -9.12 18.79
N VAL A 251 8.66 -8.87 19.63
CA VAL A 251 10.06 -9.09 19.28
C VAL A 251 10.65 -10.05 20.30
N HIS A 252 11.25 -11.14 19.82
CA HIS A 252 11.79 -12.21 20.64
C HIS A 252 13.32 -12.11 20.71
N PRO A 253 13.94 -12.69 21.76
CA PRO A 253 15.36 -13.02 21.74
C PRO A 253 15.75 -13.82 20.49
N GLU A 254 17.04 -13.82 20.14
CA GLU A 254 17.59 -14.56 18.98
C GLU A 254 17.19 -14.03 17.58
N PHE A 255 16.91 -12.73 17.44
CA PHE A 255 16.64 -12.10 16.14
C PHE A 255 15.39 -12.67 15.43
N ARG A 256 14.33 -12.95 16.20
CA ARG A 256 13.01 -13.34 15.67
C ARG A 256 11.94 -12.34 16.08
N SER A 257 10.89 -12.23 15.29
CA SER A 257 9.76 -11.34 15.59
C SER A 257 8.44 -12.01 15.25
N THR A 258 7.40 -11.74 16.03
CA THR A 258 6.03 -12.09 15.68
C THR A 258 5.52 -11.08 14.68
N PHE A 259 5.23 -11.56 13.47
CA PHE A 259 4.65 -10.81 12.38
C PHE A 259 3.17 -11.15 12.27
N LYS A 260 2.31 -10.13 12.29
CA LYS A 260 0.88 -10.24 12.04
C LYS A 260 0.58 -9.79 10.61
N ALA A 261 0.14 -10.73 9.79
CA ALA A 261 -0.19 -10.45 8.39
C ALA A 261 -1.45 -9.56 8.29
N ALA A 262 -1.38 -8.48 7.51
CA ALA A 262 -2.48 -7.52 7.39
C ALA A 262 -3.75 -8.13 6.75
N HIS A 263 -3.59 -9.03 5.79
CA HIS A 263 -4.70 -9.60 5.02
C HIS A 263 -5.52 -10.65 5.80
N SER A 264 -4.86 -11.45 6.63
CA SER A 264 -5.49 -12.56 7.36
C SER A 264 -5.57 -12.34 8.87
N GLY A 265 -4.81 -11.38 9.41
CA GLY A 265 -4.66 -11.16 10.85
C GLY A 265 -3.89 -12.27 11.58
N LYS A 266 -3.39 -13.29 10.86
CA LYS A 266 -2.66 -14.42 11.43
C LYS A 266 -1.27 -13.97 11.87
N GLU A 267 -0.85 -14.44 13.04
CA GLU A 267 0.49 -14.22 13.57
C GLU A 267 1.41 -15.41 13.30
N ILE A 268 2.65 -15.11 12.92
CA ILE A 268 3.72 -16.08 12.68
C ILE A 268 5.06 -15.53 13.17
N GLN A 269 5.94 -16.41 13.64
CA GLN A 269 7.30 -16.02 14.02
C GLN A 269 8.25 -16.11 12.83
N LEU A 270 8.84 -14.98 12.45
CA LEU A 270 9.79 -14.86 11.35
C LEU A 270 11.20 -14.54 11.86
N ASP A 271 12.21 -15.05 11.16
CA ASP A 271 13.60 -14.64 11.30
C ASP A 271 13.80 -13.22 10.73
N GLN A 272 14.74 -12.45 11.26
CA GLN A 272 15.05 -11.11 10.74
C GLN A 272 15.35 -11.07 9.23
N LYS A 273 15.92 -12.13 8.66
CA LYS A 273 16.19 -12.21 7.20
C LYS A 273 14.93 -12.39 6.36
N ALA A 274 13.84 -12.86 6.98
CA ALA A 274 12.53 -12.98 6.36
C ALA A 274 11.67 -11.73 6.59
N LEU A 275 12.25 -10.64 7.11
CA LEU A 275 11.58 -9.37 7.34
C LEU A 275 12.32 -8.25 6.61
N ARG A 276 11.57 -7.28 6.10
CA ARG A 276 12.12 -6.01 5.61
C ARG A 276 11.15 -4.89 5.93
N LEU A 277 11.67 -3.66 6.03
CA LEU A 277 10.80 -2.50 6.20
C LEU A 277 9.91 -2.33 4.97
N ARG A 278 8.71 -1.82 5.20
CA ARG A 278 7.79 -1.49 4.12
C ARG A 278 8.28 -0.25 3.37
N TYR A 279 8.39 -0.37 2.05
CA TYR A 279 8.63 0.74 1.14
C TYR A 279 7.52 0.78 0.10
N ASP A 280 6.94 1.95 -0.09
CA ASP A 280 5.95 2.19 -1.14
C ASP A 280 6.67 2.72 -2.39
N TRP A 281 6.38 2.13 -3.54
CA TRP A 281 6.88 2.60 -4.83
C TRP A 281 5.85 3.56 -5.43
N THR A 282 6.15 4.86 -5.42
CA THR A 282 5.25 5.89 -5.94
C THR A 282 6.03 6.90 -6.78
N HIS A 283 5.47 7.32 -7.92
CA HIS A 283 6.10 8.29 -8.84
C HIS A 283 7.55 7.93 -9.22
N ASP A 284 7.80 6.64 -9.47
CA ASP A 284 9.13 6.09 -9.78
C ASP A 284 10.20 6.32 -8.70
N GLN A 285 9.78 6.45 -7.45
CA GLN A 285 10.65 6.62 -6.30
C GLN A 285 10.22 5.73 -5.14
N TRP A 286 11.23 5.21 -4.41
CA TRP A 286 11.00 4.51 -3.15
C TRP A 286 10.73 5.51 -2.04
N GLN A 287 9.59 5.36 -1.38
CA GLN A 287 9.27 6.05 -0.15
C GLN A 287 9.26 5.04 0.99
N GLN A 288 10.15 5.22 1.96
CA GLN A 288 10.10 4.42 3.18
C GLN A 288 8.82 4.80 3.92
N VAL A 289 7.96 3.82 4.19
CA VAL A 289 6.84 4.04 5.11
C VAL A 289 7.48 4.24 6.48
N SER A 290 7.22 5.40 7.09
CA SER A 290 7.93 5.87 8.29
C SER A 290 7.96 4.76 9.34
N GLN A 291 9.17 4.39 9.77
CA GLN A 291 9.31 3.75 11.09
C GLN A 291 8.68 4.74 12.07
N ASN A 292 7.71 4.28 12.87
CA ASN A 292 7.02 5.11 13.86
C ASN A 292 8.02 5.57 14.94
N VAL A 293 8.82 6.57 14.61
CA VAL A 293 9.65 7.31 15.56
C VAL A 293 8.99 8.68 15.68
N PRO A 294 8.12 8.89 16.69
CA PRO A 294 7.40 10.15 16.83
C PRO A 294 8.41 11.27 17.06
N THR A 295 8.62 12.14 16.07
CA THR A 295 9.48 13.33 16.24
C THR A 295 8.77 14.44 17.03
N LYS A 296 7.43 14.40 17.10
CA LYS A 296 6.56 15.25 17.92
C LYS A 296 5.25 14.51 18.23
N PHE A 297 4.72 14.69 19.43
CA PHE A 297 3.39 14.22 19.83
C PHE A 297 2.32 15.14 19.23
N ALA A 298 1.28 14.58 18.62
CA ALA A 298 0.15 15.39 18.17
C ALA A 298 -0.68 15.87 19.37
N GLU A 299 -1.34 17.02 19.26
CA GLU A 299 -2.33 17.48 20.23
C GLU A 299 -3.43 16.41 20.38
N GLY A 300 -3.75 16.03 21.61
CA GLY A 300 -4.65 14.94 21.97
C GLY A 300 -4.00 13.55 22.05
N SER A 301 -2.70 13.40 21.78
CA SER A 301 -2.03 12.09 21.89
C SER A 301 -1.95 11.61 23.34
N LYS A 302 -2.21 10.33 23.58
CA LYS A 302 -1.96 9.68 24.87
C LYS A 302 -0.46 9.43 25.08
N VAL A 303 0.04 9.83 26.24
CA VAL A 303 1.45 9.80 26.61
C VAL A 303 1.63 9.31 28.04
N GLU A 304 2.84 8.88 28.37
CA GLU A 304 3.28 8.65 29.73
C GLU A 304 4.40 9.60 30.10
N VAL A 305 4.34 10.12 31.32
CA VAL A 305 5.28 11.10 31.87
C VAL A 305 5.99 10.52 33.07
N THR A 306 7.29 10.73 33.17
CA THR A 306 8.07 10.42 34.38
C THR A 306 8.57 11.69 35.06
N SER A 307 8.83 11.61 36.36
CA SER A 307 9.48 12.67 37.12
C SER A 307 10.73 12.13 37.82
N ASN A 308 11.76 12.96 37.89
CA ASN A 308 12.97 12.66 38.66
C ASN A 308 12.88 13.12 40.11
N ASP A 309 11.74 13.68 40.53
CA ASP A 309 11.54 14.14 41.90
C ASP A 309 11.53 12.98 42.90
N ASP A 310 12.04 13.24 44.10
CA ASP A 310 12.14 12.26 45.18
C ASP A 310 10.75 11.68 45.51
N GLY A 311 10.62 10.35 45.40
CA GLY A 311 9.37 9.62 45.61
C GLY A 311 8.57 9.30 44.33
N PHE A 312 8.90 9.92 43.19
CA PHE A 312 8.28 9.67 41.89
C PHE A 312 9.25 9.09 40.85
N HIS A 313 10.54 9.03 41.21
CA HIS A 313 11.58 8.44 40.39
C HIS A 313 11.27 6.99 40.01
N GLY A 314 11.20 6.72 38.71
CA GLY A 314 10.94 5.39 38.15
C GLY A 314 9.46 5.08 37.87
N ALA A 315 8.55 5.99 38.20
CA ALA A 315 7.13 5.88 37.86
C ALA A 315 6.80 6.54 36.52
N TRP A 316 5.80 6.00 35.82
CA TRP A 316 5.23 6.56 34.61
C TRP A 316 3.74 6.85 34.79
N PHE A 317 3.35 8.13 34.70
CA PHE A 317 1.98 8.59 34.86
C PHE A 317 1.33 8.85 33.51
N GLN A 318 0.09 8.39 33.35
CA GLN A 318 -0.65 8.57 32.10
C GLN A 318 -1.18 10.00 31.97
N GLY A 319 -1.15 10.52 30.74
CA GLY A 319 -1.71 11.81 30.41
C GLY A 319 -1.96 12.02 28.93
N THR A 320 -2.40 13.23 28.62
CA THR A 320 -2.77 13.67 27.28
C THR A 320 -1.93 14.87 26.88
N ALA A 321 -1.21 14.75 25.77
CA ALA A 321 -0.43 15.84 25.19
C ALA A 321 -1.35 16.94 24.66
N LEU A 322 -1.29 18.14 25.25
CA LEU A 322 -2.10 19.28 24.80
C LEU A 322 -1.37 20.08 23.73
N LYS A 323 -0.23 20.70 24.07
CA LYS A 323 0.50 21.56 23.13
C LYS A 323 1.96 21.71 23.49
N TYR A 324 2.77 22.09 22.52
CA TYR A 324 4.16 22.47 22.76
C TYR A 324 4.25 23.92 23.26
N VAL A 325 5.04 24.13 24.31
CA VAL A 325 5.40 25.44 24.85
C VAL A 325 6.92 25.49 24.92
N ASN A 326 7.56 26.21 23.98
CA ASN A 326 9.01 26.19 23.77
C ASN A 326 9.55 24.77 23.52
N ASN A 327 10.47 24.28 24.37
CA ASN A 327 11.06 22.94 24.31
C ASN A 327 10.35 21.94 25.25
N LYS A 328 9.21 22.34 25.84
CA LYS A 328 8.40 21.51 26.72
C LYS A 328 7.07 21.19 26.06
N ILE A 329 6.44 20.12 26.52
CA ILE A 329 5.08 19.74 26.15
C ILE A 329 4.18 19.91 27.36
N LEU A 330 3.04 20.56 27.16
CA LEU A 330 2.00 20.69 28.16
C LEU A 330 1.19 19.38 28.16
N VAL A 331 1.19 18.67 29.29
CA VAL A 331 0.48 17.41 29.47
C VAL A 331 -0.57 17.59 30.56
N GLU A 332 -1.79 17.15 30.27
CA GLU A 332 -2.87 16.99 31.24
C GLU A 332 -2.86 15.54 31.74
N TYR A 333 -2.70 15.31 33.04
CA TYR A 333 -2.66 13.96 33.59
C TYR A 333 -4.06 13.35 33.70
N ASP A 334 -4.17 12.05 33.46
CA ASP A 334 -5.46 11.36 33.45
C ASP A 334 -6.00 11.14 34.89
N ALA A 335 -5.11 10.86 35.85
CA ALA A 335 -5.48 10.51 37.23
C ALA A 335 -5.11 11.57 38.28
N LEU A 336 -4.19 12.50 37.98
CA LEU A 336 -3.72 13.50 38.95
C LEU A 336 -4.56 14.78 38.90
N LYS A 337 -4.75 15.42 40.07
CA LYS A 337 -5.53 16.66 40.24
C LYS A 337 -4.63 17.83 40.62
N ALA A 338 -5.05 19.04 40.24
CA ALA A 338 -4.42 20.28 40.70
C ALA A 338 -4.80 20.58 42.17
N ASP A 339 -4.21 21.64 42.75
CA ASP A 339 -4.44 22.06 44.15
C ASP A 339 -5.92 22.29 44.52
N ASP A 340 -6.79 22.49 43.53
CA ASP A 340 -8.23 22.65 43.75
C ASP A 340 -8.98 21.32 43.89
N GLU A 341 -8.30 20.18 43.74
CA GLU A 341 -8.81 18.80 43.80
C GLU A 341 -9.95 18.50 42.80
N ILE A 342 -10.20 19.41 41.86
CA ILE A 342 -11.33 19.34 40.92
C ILE A 342 -10.77 19.20 39.51
N THR A 343 -9.85 20.07 39.14
CA THR A 343 -9.30 20.14 37.78
C THR A 343 -8.16 19.13 37.59
N PRO A 344 -8.05 18.51 36.40
CA PRO A 344 -6.90 17.68 36.08
C PRO A 344 -5.59 18.48 36.18
N LEU A 345 -4.56 17.86 36.76
CA LEU A 345 -3.25 18.48 36.83
C LEU A 345 -2.70 18.68 35.41
N THR A 346 -2.22 19.88 35.11
CA THR A 346 -1.60 20.20 33.83
C THR A 346 -0.22 20.80 34.04
N GLU A 347 0.81 20.19 33.46
CA GLU A 347 2.20 20.60 33.66
C GLU A 347 2.98 20.70 32.35
N ALA A 348 3.96 21.61 32.32
CA ALA A 348 4.88 21.76 31.20
C ALA A 348 6.12 20.89 31.43
N ILE A 349 6.19 19.76 30.74
CA ILE A 349 7.19 18.71 30.93
C ILE A 349 8.23 18.76 29.81
N GLU A 350 9.49 18.52 30.16
CA GLU A 350 10.55 18.37 29.16
C GLU A 350 10.32 17.13 28.32
N VAL A 351 10.45 17.25 26.99
CA VAL A 351 10.10 16.17 26.05
C VAL A 351 10.84 14.85 26.35
N GLN A 352 12.04 14.91 26.94
CA GLN A 352 12.82 13.73 27.32
C GLN A 352 12.18 12.89 28.45
N HIS A 353 11.29 13.48 29.26
CA HIS A 353 10.56 12.79 30.32
C HIS A 353 9.17 12.31 29.86
N VAL A 354 8.89 12.41 28.55
CA VAL A 354 7.60 12.02 27.95
C VAL A 354 7.84 10.94 26.90
N ARG A 355 7.08 9.86 26.99
CA ARG A 355 7.02 8.77 26.01
C ARG A 355 5.58 8.57 25.54
N PRO A 356 5.32 7.94 24.37
CA PRO A 356 3.97 7.49 24.04
C PRO A 356 3.47 6.49 25.10
N CYS A 357 2.21 6.05 25.03
CA CYS A 357 1.81 4.87 25.80
C CYS A 357 2.47 3.60 25.21
N PRO A 358 2.85 2.61 26.04
CA PRO A 358 3.39 1.36 25.55
C PRO A 358 2.37 0.58 24.71
N PRO A 359 2.84 -0.32 23.83
CA PRO A 359 1.96 -1.16 23.04
C PRO A 359 1.07 -2.01 23.95
N ASP A 360 -0.20 -2.15 23.58
CA ASP A 360 -1.13 -3.03 24.29
C ASP A 360 -0.84 -4.49 23.91
N ILE A 361 0.00 -5.15 24.70
CA ILE A 361 0.37 -6.55 24.52
C ILE A 361 -0.49 -7.40 25.45
N THR A 362 -1.50 -8.08 24.89
CA THR A 362 -2.40 -8.93 25.68
C THR A 362 -1.69 -10.20 26.15
N VAL A 363 -1.62 -10.42 27.46
CA VAL A 363 -0.96 -11.60 28.06
C VAL A 363 -2.00 -12.65 28.46
N THR A 364 -2.45 -13.47 27.52
CA THR A 364 -3.55 -14.44 27.77
C THR A 364 -3.12 -15.67 28.59
N SER A 365 -1.84 -15.99 28.65
CA SER A 365 -1.32 -17.16 29.37
C SER A 365 -0.99 -16.90 30.85
N GLY A 366 -1.20 -15.66 31.32
CA GLY A 366 -0.66 -15.18 32.59
C GLY A 366 0.85 -14.89 32.54
N PHE A 367 1.36 -14.29 33.62
CA PHE A 367 2.79 -13.97 33.77
C PHE A 367 3.55 -15.12 34.45
N ASN A 368 4.82 -15.27 34.10
CA ASN A 368 5.71 -16.27 34.68
C ASN A 368 6.61 -15.67 35.77
N LEU A 369 7.16 -16.55 36.60
CA LEU A 369 8.20 -16.19 37.54
C LEU A 369 9.38 -15.54 36.78
N LEU A 370 9.90 -14.43 37.32
CA LEU A 370 10.97 -13.60 36.76
C LEU A 370 10.61 -12.76 35.52
N ASP A 371 9.35 -12.78 35.06
CA ASP A 371 8.92 -11.82 34.05
C ASP A 371 9.04 -10.39 34.61
N GLU A 372 9.59 -9.49 33.80
CA GLU A 372 9.63 -8.06 34.11
C GLU A 372 8.34 -7.39 33.63
N VAL A 373 7.70 -6.64 34.52
CA VAL A 373 6.35 -6.09 34.35
C VAL A 373 6.32 -4.63 34.79
N ASP A 374 5.41 -3.86 34.21
CA ASP A 374 4.96 -2.60 34.81
C ASP A 374 3.73 -2.90 35.67
N ALA A 375 3.78 -2.53 36.95
CA ALA A 375 2.67 -2.63 37.89
C ALA A 375 2.02 -1.27 38.13
N CYS A 376 0.70 -1.20 38.01
CA CYS A 376 -0.08 0.01 38.27
C CYS A 376 -0.30 0.18 39.78
N TRP A 377 0.34 1.19 40.36
CA TRP A 377 0.26 1.50 41.79
C TRP A 377 0.38 3.02 42.02
N ASN A 378 -0.44 3.58 42.91
CA ASN A 378 -0.51 5.02 43.18
C ASN A 378 -0.61 5.86 41.89
N ASP A 379 -1.54 5.49 41.01
CA ASP A 379 -1.85 6.18 39.75
C ASP A 379 -0.70 6.23 38.71
N GLY A 380 0.38 5.47 38.95
CA GLY A 380 1.53 5.34 38.05
C GLY A 380 1.90 3.89 37.75
N TRP A 381 2.65 3.70 36.67
CA TRP A 381 3.24 2.42 36.28
C TRP A 381 4.67 2.30 36.80
N TRP A 382 4.95 1.22 37.53
CA TRP A 382 6.23 0.96 38.20
C TRP A 382 6.86 -0.32 37.70
N VAL A 383 8.15 -0.26 37.35
CA VAL A 383 8.89 -1.44 36.88
C VAL A 383 9.15 -2.39 38.04
N GLY A 384 8.76 -3.65 37.88
CA GLY A 384 8.98 -4.71 38.87
C GLY A 384 9.18 -6.07 38.21
N VAL A 385 9.47 -7.08 39.02
CA VAL A 385 9.69 -8.45 38.56
C VAL A 385 8.75 -9.38 39.30
N ILE A 386 8.11 -10.32 38.58
CA ILE A 386 7.27 -11.35 39.19
C ILE A 386 8.12 -12.24 40.09
N SER A 387 7.97 -12.12 41.41
CA SER A 387 8.70 -12.93 42.39
C SER A 387 7.91 -14.16 42.84
N LYS A 388 6.59 -14.19 42.63
CA LYS A 388 5.74 -15.36 42.91
C LYS A 388 4.46 -15.37 42.08
N VAL A 389 4.05 -16.54 41.61
CA VAL A 389 2.73 -16.79 41.01
C VAL A 389 1.83 -17.44 42.06
N ILE A 390 0.76 -16.76 42.48
CA ILE A 390 -0.07 -17.14 43.65
C ILE A 390 -1.33 -17.91 43.23
N GLY A 391 -1.74 -17.81 41.96
CA GLY A 391 -2.91 -18.49 41.39
C GLY A 391 -4.19 -17.65 41.47
N GLY A 392 -5.10 -17.89 40.52
CA GLY A 392 -6.30 -17.05 40.32
C GLY A 392 -5.95 -15.65 39.82
N ASP A 393 -5.06 -15.57 38.82
CA ASP A 393 -4.64 -14.32 38.16
C ASP A 393 -4.05 -13.26 39.11
N ARG A 394 -3.36 -13.72 40.15
CA ARG A 394 -2.65 -12.87 41.14
C ARG A 394 -1.18 -13.23 41.21
N TYR A 395 -0.36 -12.19 41.34
CA TYR A 395 1.09 -12.25 41.26
C TYR A 395 1.71 -11.39 42.37
N MET A 396 2.85 -11.84 42.92
CA MET A 396 3.70 -11.00 43.75
C MET A 396 4.75 -10.34 42.87
N VAL A 397 4.85 -9.01 42.95
CA VAL A 397 5.83 -8.22 42.21
C VAL A 397 6.85 -7.66 43.19
N TYR A 398 8.13 -7.91 42.91
CA TYR A 398 9.26 -7.34 43.62
C TYR A 398 9.75 -6.08 42.93
N PHE A 399 9.81 -4.97 43.68
CA PHE A 399 10.34 -3.69 43.21
C PHE A 399 11.79 -3.54 43.65
N ARG A 400 12.71 -3.51 42.68
CA ARG A 400 14.15 -3.45 42.97
C ARG A 400 14.57 -2.17 43.67
N SER A 401 13.91 -1.04 43.36
CA SER A 401 14.23 0.28 43.89
C SER A 401 13.89 0.42 45.38
N SER A 402 12.75 -0.12 45.83
CA SER A 402 12.31 -0.05 47.23
C SER A 402 12.60 -1.32 48.04
N THR A 403 13.00 -2.42 47.39
CA THR A 403 13.16 -3.76 47.99
C THR A 403 11.89 -4.34 48.61
N GLU A 404 10.73 -3.90 48.11
CA GLU A 404 9.41 -4.33 48.57
C GLU A 404 8.78 -5.36 47.64
N GLU A 405 7.85 -6.15 48.19
CA GLU A 405 7.01 -7.08 47.43
C GLU A 405 5.53 -6.79 47.70
N THR A 406 4.74 -6.66 46.63
CA THR A 406 3.30 -6.37 46.72
C THR A 406 2.51 -7.27 45.78
N GLU A 407 1.30 -7.66 46.21
CA GLU A 407 0.40 -8.50 45.42
C GLU A 407 -0.43 -7.65 44.45
N PHE A 408 -0.48 -8.08 43.19
CA PHE A 408 -1.25 -7.44 42.12
C PHE A 408 -2.14 -8.45 41.39
N GLY A 409 -3.31 -8.00 40.96
CA GLY A 409 -4.13 -8.72 40.00
C GLY A 409 -3.59 -8.58 38.57
N HIS A 410 -3.98 -9.49 37.68
CA HIS A 410 -3.54 -9.49 36.28
C HIS A 410 -3.82 -8.16 35.55
N GLU A 411 -4.99 -7.55 35.79
CA GLU A 411 -5.38 -6.27 35.15
C GLU A 411 -4.55 -5.07 35.61
N GLN A 412 -3.82 -5.19 36.72
CA GLN A 412 -2.93 -4.16 37.25
C GLN A 412 -1.50 -4.32 36.73
N LEU A 413 -1.24 -5.33 35.89
CA LEU A 413 0.08 -5.64 35.36
C LEU A 413 0.06 -5.57 33.83
N ARG A 414 1.16 -5.12 33.26
CA ARG A 414 1.45 -5.24 31.83
C ARG A 414 2.90 -5.65 31.63
N LEU A 415 3.23 -6.19 30.46
CA LEU A 415 4.62 -6.49 30.12
C LEU A 415 5.45 -5.21 30.10
N HIS A 416 6.63 -5.26 30.75
CA HIS A 416 7.54 -4.13 30.77
C HIS A 416 8.19 -3.94 29.39
N CYS A 417 8.15 -2.71 28.89
CA CYS A 417 8.82 -2.28 27.67
C CYS A 417 9.57 -0.97 27.92
N ASP A 418 10.78 -0.86 27.39
CA ASP A 418 11.60 0.34 27.44
C ASP A 418 11.37 1.22 26.22
N TRP A 419 11.35 2.54 26.45
CA TRP A 419 11.32 3.53 25.39
C TRP A 419 12.72 4.09 25.15
N VAL A 420 13.41 3.62 24.11
CA VAL A 420 14.80 3.97 23.82
C VAL A 420 14.92 4.45 22.37
N GLY A 421 15.55 5.62 22.16
CA GLY A 421 15.80 6.14 20.82
C GLY A 421 14.53 6.39 20.00
N GLY A 422 13.39 6.62 20.67
CA GLY A 422 12.10 6.81 20.04
C GLY A 422 11.39 5.51 19.63
N ARG A 423 11.72 4.38 20.28
CA ARG A 423 11.14 3.06 19.98
C ARG A 423 10.84 2.27 21.26
N TRP A 424 9.82 1.42 21.20
CA TRP A 424 9.53 0.43 22.25
C TRP A 424 10.36 -0.83 22.06
N MET A 425 11.05 -1.26 23.11
CA MET A 425 11.84 -2.48 23.16
C MET A 425 11.45 -3.32 24.38
N ARG A 426 11.49 -4.65 24.29
CA ARG A 426 11.36 -5.49 25.49
C ARG A 426 12.66 -5.43 26.29
N ALA A 427 12.58 -5.36 27.61
CA ALA A 427 13.74 -5.23 28.49
C ALA A 427 14.77 -6.37 28.32
N SER A 428 14.32 -7.61 28.03
CA SER A 428 15.21 -8.74 27.72
C SER A 428 16.08 -8.54 26.47
N LEU A 429 15.67 -7.67 25.54
CA LEU A 429 16.43 -7.31 24.33
C LEU A 429 17.35 -6.11 24.54
N VAL A 430 17.01 -5.18 25.45
CA VAL A 430 17.84 -4.02 25.76
C VAL A 430 19.20 -4.47 26.33
N CYS A 431 19.20 -5.38 27.31
CA CYS A 431 20.43 -5.96 27.87
C CYS A 431 21.29 -6.73 26.85
N CYS A 432 20.68 -7.28 25.79
CA CYS A 432 21.41 -8.03 24.76
C CYS A 432 22.01 -7.12 23.67
N ILE A 433 21.38 -5.97 23.41
CA ILE A 433 21.76 -5.05 22.32
C ILE A 433 22.64 -3.91 22.84
N PHE A 434 22.45 -3.49 24.10
CA PHE A 434 23.21 -2.42 24.75
C PHE A 434 23.73 -2.88 26.12
N PRO A 435 24.83 -3.65 26.17
CA PRO A 435 25.37 -4.19 27.43
C PRO A 435 26.02 -3.15 28.35
N GLU A 436 26.02 -1.86 27.98
CA GLU A 436 26.64 -0.76 28.75
C GLU A 436 25.62 0.20 29.40
N PHE A 437 24.33 -0.17 29.47
CA PHE A 437 23.33 0.56 30.26
C PHE A 437 22.89 -0.21 31.49
#